data_AF-A0A7K1J015-F1
#
_entry.id   AF-A0A7K1J015-F1
#
_cell.length_a   1.000
_cell.length_b   1.000
_cell.length_c   1.000
_cell.angle_alpha   90.00
_cell.angle_beta   90.00
_cell.angle_gamma   90.00
#
_symmetry.space_group_name_H-M   'P 1'
#
loop_
_entity.id
_entity.type
_entity.pdbx_description
1 polymer ?
#
loop_
_entity_poly.entity_id
_entity_poly.type
_entity_poly.pdbx_seq_one_letter_code
_entity_poly.pdbx_strand_id
1 'polypeptide(L)'
;MTARKKLLLLVVAFFAVNFSIAHGSDSSLQRSVAALGLNTSGDTYELQVTPVGNPDGYRAAALNVTVVDGEAAAVGGYVTVFPCGDRPTASNVNFVDGQTVPNAVIAPVSADGRVC
;
A
#
# COMPACT_ATOMS: atom_id res chain seq x y z
N MET A 1 8.57 17.77 25.03
CA MET A 1 8.70 16.42 24.46
C MET A 1 7.90 16.39 23.17
N THR A 2 8.55 16.61 22.02
CA THR A 2 7.88 16.63 20.72
C THR A 2 7.68 15.19 20.27
N ALA A 3 6.48 14.65 20.44
CA ALA A 3 6.12 13.39 19.81
C ALA A 3 6.31 13.57 18.30
N ARG A 4 7.25 12.85 17.70
CA ARG A 4 7.34 12.77 16.24
C ARG A 4 6.07 12.04 15.79
N LYS A 5 5.03 12.80 15.44
CA LYS A 5 3.80 12.26 14.88
C LYS A 5 4.22 11.50 13.62
N LYS A 6 4.06 10.19 13.63
CA LYS A 6 4.35 9.33 12.48
C LYS A 6 3.01 9.05 11.83
N LEU A 7 2.87 9.36 10.54
CA LEU A 7 1.72 8.97 9.75
C LEU A 7 1.58 7.45 9.83
N LEU A 8 0.49 6.97 10.42
CA LEU A 8 0.23 5.55 10.53
C LEU A 8 -0.65 5.14 9.35
N LEU A 9 -0.05 4.55 8.33
CA LEU A 9 -0.82 3.92 7.26
C LEU A 9 -1.22 2.52 7.70
N LEU A 10 -2.51 2.28 7.85
CA LEU A 10 -3.04 0.96 8.13
C LEU A 10 -3.54 0.33 6.82
N VAL A 11 -2.88 -0.72 6.39
CA VAL A 11 -3.36 -1.56 5.29
C VAL A 11 -4.14 -2.71 5.89
N VAL A 12 -5.48 -2.67 5.85
CA VAL A 12 -6.32 -3.71 6.45
C VAL A 12 -6.74 -4.70 5.37
N ALA A 13 -5.98 -5.79 5.30
CA ALA A 13 -6.12 -6.87 4.34
C ALA A 13 -5.82 -6.46 2.89
N PHE A 14 -5.04 -7.31 2.23
CA PHE A 14 -4.96 -7.30 0.79
C PHE A 14 -5.21 -8.67 0.21
N PHE A 15 -5.62 -8.69 -1.06
CA PHE A 15 -5.72 -9.91 -1.84
C PHE A 15 -4.88 -9.74 -3.09
N ALA A 16 -3.80 -10.51 -3.18
CA ALA A 16 -3.05 -10.63 -4.41
C ALA A 16 -3.77 -11.64 -5.31
N VAL A 17 -4.18 -11.22 -6.51
CA VAL A 17 -4.91 -12.09 -7.44
C VAL A 17 -3.93 -12.84 -8.35
N ASN A 18 -3.99 -14.17 -8.28
CA ASN A 18 -3.33 -15.08 -9.21
C ASN A 18 -4.23 -15.26 -10.44
N PHE A 19 -3.72 -14.98 -11.64
CA PHE A 19 -4.40 -15.36 -12.88
C PHE A 19 -3.51 -16.34 -13.64
N SER A 20 -3.68 -17.65 -13.39
CA SER A 20 -3.06 -18.72 -14.18
C SER A 20 -4.16 -19.55 -14.85
N ILE A 21 -4.07 -19.71 -16.18
CA ILE A 21 -4.99 -20.53 -17.00
C ILE A 21 -4.49 -21.98 -17.11
N ALA A 22 -3.42 -22.36 -16.39
CA ALA A 22 -2.85 -23.70 -16.42
C ALA A 22 -2.51 -24.19 -15.01
N HIS A 23 -3.18 -25.28 -14.62
CA HIS A 23 -2.87 -26.25 -13.54
C HIS A 23 -2.61 -25.72 -12.11
N GLY A 24 -3.60 -25.94 -11.24
CA GLY A 24 -3.44 -25.90 -9.78
C GLY A 24 -3.84 -24.57 -9.15
N SER A 25 -5.10 -24.47 -8.73
CA SER A 25 -5.68 -23.28 -8.10
C SER A 25 -5.21 -23.11 -6.65
N ASP A 26 -4.00 -22.61 -6.42
CA ASP A 26 -3.65 -22.05 -5.11
C ASP A 26 -4.07 -20.57 -5.05
N SER A 27 -5.36 -20.37 -4.76
CA SER A 27 -5.91 -19.06 -4.39
C SER A 27 -5.57 -18.78 -2.92
N SER A 28 -4.29 -18.63 -2.59
CA SER A 28 -3.89 -18.27 -1.23
C SER A 28 -4.21 -16.80 -0.99
N LEU A 29 -5.30 -16.56 -0.26
CA LEU A 29 -5.68 -15.22 0.20
C LEU A 29 -4.73 -14.80 1.34
N GLN A 30 -3.66 -14.08 1.00
CA GLN A 30 -2.71 -13.56 1.98
C GLN A 30 -3.30 -12.35 2.71
N ARG A 31 -4.05 -12.58 3.79
CA ARG A 31 -4.53 -11.51 4.67
C ARG A 31 -3.42 -11.09 5.62
N SER A 32 -2.86 -9.90 5.42
CA SER A 32 -1.96 -9.29 6.40
C SER A 32 -2.34 -7.84 6.67
N VAL A 33 -1.90 -7.34 7.82
CA VAL A 33 -2.08 -5.95 8.24
C VAL A 33 -0.70 -5.35 8.41
N ALA A 34 -0.46 -4.21 7.76
CA ALA A 34 0.77 -3.45 7.90
C ALA A 34 0.46 -2.07 8.47
N ALA A 35 1.26 -1.66 9.45
CA ALA A 35 1.31 -0.33 10.02
C ALA A 35 2.59 0.33 9.53
N LEU A 36 2.49 1.20 8.52
CA LEU A 36 3.66 1.88 7.97
C LEU A 36 3.77 3.27 8.59
N GLY A 37 4.96 3.61 9.08
CA GLY A 37 5.27 4.92 9.64
C GLY A 37 5.79 5.87 8.56
N LEU A 38 4.93 6.34 7.67
CA LEU A 38 5.31 7.27 6.60
C LEU A 38 5.75 8.62 7.17
N ASN A 39 6.61 9.33 6.44
CA ASN A 39 7.05 10.68 6.79
C ASN A 39 6.66 11.68 5.70
N THR A 40 6.82 12.96 5.99
CA THR A 40 6.49 14.06 5.06
C THR A 40 7.59 14.33 4.03
N SER A 41 8.72 13.60 4.04
CA SER A 41 9.78 13.74 3.02
C SER A 41 9.44 13.05 1.70
N GLY A 42 8.34 12.30 1.65
CA GLY A 42 7.92 11.57 0.46
C GLY A 42 8.73 10.31 0.23
N ASP A 43 9.31 9.74 1.29
CA ASP A 43 10.02 8.46 1.23
C ASP A 43 9.05 7.35 0.83
N THR A 44 9.57 6.37 0.09
CA THR A 44 8.79 5.22 -0.36
C THR A 44 8.98 4.06 0.63
N TYR A 45 7.89 3.38 0.98
CA TYR A 45 7.91 2.21 1.84
C TYR A 45 7.52 0.99 1.02
N GLU A 46 8.36 -0.05 1.07
CA GLU A 46 8.07 -1.29 0.38
C GLU A 46 7.24 -2.23 1.26
N LEU A 47 6.14 -2.74 0.71
CA LEU A 47 5.27 -3.71 1.36
C LEU A 47 5.21 -4.98 0.53
N GLN A 48 5.62 -6.12 1.11
CA GLN A 48 5.40 -7.42 0.51
C GLN A 48 3.91 -7.78 0.52
N VAL A 49 3.34 -8.01 -0.65
CA VAL A 49 1.91 -8.35 -0.84
C VAL A 49 1.66 -9.74 -1.40
N THR A 50 2.73 -10.50 -1.66
CA THR A 50 2.68 -11.92 -2.04
C THR A 50 3.40 -12.77 -0.98
N PRO A 51 3.29 -14.11 -1.04
CA PRO A 51 4.20 -14.98 -0.31
C PRO A 51 5.66 -14.68 -0.67
N VAL A 52 6.52 -14.60 0.35
CA VAL A 52 7.96 -14.37 0.18
C VAL A 52 8.56 -15.54 -0.60
N GLY A 53 9.35 -15.25 -1.63
CA GLY A 53 9.99 -16.27 -2.48
C GLY A 53 9.05 -16.93 -3.49
N ASN A 54 7.78 -16.52 -3.57
CA ASN A 54 6.84 -16.98 -4.60
C ASN A 54 5.94 -15.84 -5.10
N PRO A 55 6.49 -14.83 -5.81
CA PRO A 55 5.71 -13.73 -6.38
C PRO A 55 5.02 -14.09 -7.71
N ASP A 56 5.32 -15.26 -8.29
CA ASP A 56 4.81 -15.66 -9.59
C ASP A 56 3.28 -15.83 -9.61
N GLY A 57 2.68 -15.53 -10.76
CA GLY A 57 1.23 -15.58 -10.98
C GLY A 57 0.44 -14.40 -10.41
N TYR A 58 0.94 -13.69 -9.40
CA TYR A 58 0.28 -12.51 -8.83
C TYR A 58 0.46 -11.29 -9.74
N ARG A 59 -0.63 -10.55 -9.99
CA ARG A 59 -0.61 -9.39 -10.92
C ARG A 59 -1.06 -8.08 -10.29
N ALA A 60 -1.94 -8.15 -9.30
CA ALA A 60 -2.47 -6.99 -8.63
C ALA A 60 -2.77 -7.33 -7.16
N ALA A 61 -2.71 -6.31 -6.31
CA ALA A 61 -3.15 -6.35 -4.92
C ALA A 61 -4.35 -5.42 -4.75
N ALA A 62 -5.45 -5.94 -4.22
CA ALA A 62 -6.54 -5.14 -3.68
C ALA A 62 -6.22 -4.80 -2.22
N LEU A 63 -6.24 -3.53 -1.81
CA LEU A 63 -5.80 -3.03 -0.51
C LEU A 63 -6.88 -2.10 0.06
N ASN A 64 -7.08 -2.10 1.38
CA ASN A 64 -7.72 -0.99 2.08
C ASN A 64 -6.64 -0.12 2.72
N VAL A 65 -6.41 1.07 2.17
CA VAL A 65 -5.35 1.99 2.57
C VAL A 65 -5.96 3.09 3.44
N THR A 66 -5.61 3.11 4.73
CA THR A 66 -6.10 4.13 5.66
C THR A 66 -4.97 5.01 6.15
N VAL A 67 -5.03 6.31 5.84
CA VAL A 67 -4.23 7.34 6.53
C VAL A 67 -4.84 7.56 7.90
N VAL A 68 -4.04 7.48 8.96
CA VAL A 68 -4.46 7.77 10.35
C VAL A 68 -3.59 8.90 10.90
N ASP A 69 -4.24 9.92 11.47
CA ASP A 69 -3.61 11.16 11.97
C ASP A 69 -2.64 11.77 10.95
N GLY A 70 -3.15 12.01 9.73
CA GLY A 70 -2.40 12.51 8.58
C GLY A 70 -1.65 13.81 8.86
N GLU A 71 -0.33 13.82 8.79
CA GLU A 71 0.44 15.08 8.85
C GLU A 71 0.53 15.70 7.46
N ALA A 72 0.02 16.93 7.31
CA ALA A 72 0.00 17.62 6.02
C ALA A 72 0.24 19.13 6.16
N ALA A 73 0.82 19.72 5.12
CA ALA A 73 0.89 21.18 4.99
C ALA A 73 -0.50 21.77 4.67
N ALA A 74 -0.60 23.10 4.62
CA ALA A 74 -1.86 23.80 4.33
C ALA A 74 -2.50 23.41 2.98
N VAL A 75 -1.71 22.91 2.04
CA VAL A 75 -2.18 22.44 0.72
C VAL A 75 -2.69 20.99 0.72
N GLY A 76 -2.62 20.30 1.86
CA GLY A 76 -2.98 18.89 2.00
C GLY A 76 -1.82 17.92 1.76
N GLY A 77 -2.11 16.63 1.92
CA GLY A 77 -1.19 15.52 1.73
C GLY A 77 -1.83 14.40 0.92
N TYR A 78 -1.00 13.48 0.43
CA TYR A 78 -1.50 12.33 -0.31
C TYR A 78 -0.63 11.07 -0.14
N VAL A 79 -1.23 9.92 -0.42
CA VAL A 79 -0.58 8.62 -0.53
C VAL A 79 -0.78 8.10 -1.94
N THR A 80 0.28 7.53 -2.51
CA THR A 80 0.27 6.82 -3.79
C THR A 80 0.67 5.37 -3.51
N VAL A 81 -0.02 4.43 -4.14
CA VAL A 81 0.31 3.01 -4.13
C VAL A 81 0.50 2.56 -5.58
N PHE A 82 1.62 1.91 -5.85
CA PHE A 82 2.15 1.60 -7.17
C PHE A 82 3.06 0.37 -7.11
N PRO A 83 3.32 -0.31 -8.25
CA PRO A 83 4.39 -1.30 -8.30
C PRO A 83 5.73 -0.59 -8.03
N CYS A 84 6.54 -1.14 -7.12
CA CYS A 84 7.85 -0.57 -6.81
C CYS A 84 8.70 -0.32 -8.07
N GLY A 85 9.31 0.88 -8.13
CA GLY A 85 9.96 1.42 -9.32
C GLY A 85 9.66 2.90 -9.47
N ASP A 86 9.32 3.34 -10.69
CA ASP A 86 9.01 4.72 -10.97
C ASP A 86 7.65 5.13 -10.36
N ARG A 87 7.69 6.08 -9.42
CA ARG A 87 6.49 6.58 -8.76
C ARG A 87 5.61 7.40 -9.72
N PRO A 88 4.33 7.05 -9.93
CA PRO A 88 3.44 7.83 -10.76
C PRO A 88 3.00 9.12 -10.07
N THR A 89 2.44 10.06 -10.83
CA THR A 89 1.89 11.32 -10.30
C THR A 89 0.48 11.18 -9.71
N ALA A 90 -0.15 10.00 -9.87
CA ALA A 90 -1.49 9.73 -9.37
C ALA A 90 -1.49 9.51 -7.85
N SER A 91 -2.53 10.00 -7.17
CA SER A 91 -2.77 9.74 -5.74
C SER A 91 -3.91 8.74 -5.55
N ASN A 92 -3.84 7.98 -4.45
CA ASN A 92 -4.89 7.06 -4.02
C ASN A 92 -5.66 7.60 -2.82
N VAL A 93 -4.98 8.21 -1.85
CA VAL A 93 -5.62 8.85 -0.70
C VAL A 93 -5.17 10.30 -0.66
N ASN A 94 -6.12 11.23 -0.54
CA ASN A 94 -5.84 12.63 -0.29
C ASN A 94 -6.42 12.99 1.08
N PHE A 95 -5.67 13.75 1.87
CA PHE A 95 -6.03 14.06 3.25
C PHE A 95 -5.56 15.47 3.63
N VAL A 96 -6.16 16.01 4.71
CA VAL A 96 -5.69 17.22 5.39
C VAL A 96 -5.12 16.89 6.76
N ASP A 97 -4.50 17.87 7.41
CA ASP A 97 -3.80 17.69 8.68
C ASP A 97 -4.72 17.12 9.78
N GLY A 98 -4.23 16.11 10.52
CA GLY A 98 -4.94 15.39 11.58
C GLY A 98 -6.05 14.43 11.10
N GLN A 99 -6.26 14.28 9.79
CA GLN A 99 -7.38 13.49 9.27
C GLN A 99 -7.10 11.98 9.31
N THR A 100 -8.16 11.19 9.53
CA THR A 100 -8.15 9.75 9.29
C THR A 100 -9.05 9.43 8.09
N VAL A 101 -8.47 8.89 7.01
CA VAL A 101 -9.16 8.66 5.72
C VAL A 101 -8.82 7.30 5.14
N PRO A 102 -9.80 6.41 4.92
CA PRO A 102 -9.64 5.17 4.17
C PRO A 102 -9.90 5.35 2.67
N ASN A 103 -9.24 4.56 1.84
CA ASN A 103 -9.62 4.31 0.46
C ASN A 103 -9.34 2.86 0.04
N ALA A 104 -10.19 2.30 -0.84
CA ALA A 104 -9.93 1.02 -1.48
C ALA A 104 -9.03 1.23 -2.70
N VAL A 105 -7.97 0.43 -2.82
CA VAL A 105 -6.94 0.57 -3.85
C VAL A 105 -6.74 -0.78 -4.55
N ILE A 106 -6.64 -0.77 -5.86
CA ILE A 106 -6.14 -1.91 -6.64
C ILE A 106 -4.87 -1.44 -7.33
N ALA A 107 -3.74 -2.04 -6.97
CA ALA A 107 -2.44 -1.66 -7.51
C ALA A 107 -1.76 -2.87 -8.19
N PRO A 108 -1.05 -2.66 -9.31
CA PRO A 108 -0.15 -3.68 -9.85
C PRO A 108 0.91 -4.07 -8.81
N VAL A 109 1.32 -5.34 -8.84
CA VAL A 109 2.40 -5.85 -7.99
C VAL A 109 3.70 -5.86 -8.79
N SER A 110 4.80 -5.42 -8.17
CA SER A 110 6.14 -5.50 -8.77
C SER A 110 6.59 -6.95 -8.99
N ALA A 111 7.65 -7.16 -9.79
CA ALA A 111 8.19 -8.49 -10.07
C ALA A 111 8.59 -9.26 -8.79
N ASP A 112 8.98 -8.55 -7.74
CA ASP A 112 9.36 -9.17 -6.47
C ASP A 112 8.18 -9.36 -5.49
N GLY A 113 6.94 -9.14 -5.95
CA GLY A 113 5.75 -9.34 -5.11
C GLY A 113 5.44 -8.19 -4.15
N ARG A 114 5.99 -6.99 -4.40
CA ARG A 114 5.84 -5.81 -3.54
C ARG A 114 4.99 -4.72 -4.16
N VAL A 115 4.38 -3.92 -3.30
CA VAL A 115 3.89 -2.59 -3.63
C VAL A 115 4.68 -1.55 -2.86
N CYS A 116 4.77 -0.40 -3.49
CA CYS A 116 5.22 0.86 -2.96
C CYS A 116 4.02 1.82 -3.06
#